data_AF-A0A9E2Z066-F1
#
_entry.id   AF-A0A9E2Z066-F1
#
_cell.length_a   1.000
_cell.length_b   1.000
_cell.length_c   1.000
_cell.angle_alpha   90.00
_cell.angle_beta   90.00
_cell.angle_gamma   90.00
#
_symmetry.space_group_name_H-M   'P 1'
#
loop_
_entity.id
_entity.type
_entity.pdbx_description
1 polymer ?
#
loop_
_entity_poly.entity_id
_entity_poly.type
_entity_poly.pdbx_seq_one_letter_code
_entity_poly.pdbx_strand_id
1 'polypeptide(L)'
;AGNNKYLVSGKASLIMNPPSAWAVAKRDAPQVAEQCWTHGFPKGPKGRFAPFLPYFLTTWNFSKNKEAAKSLIRHLSTASAAEKLVAASGGYDLPAFEKLTTFKTWAEEGPPRGTLYHYPNPYNHQTLSIAASPAPPKVAQQIYVQATPTKMALRYFKGEKMEDTLAWAEGECEGFMRS
;
A
#
# COMPACT_ATOMS: atom_id res chain seq x y z
N ALA A 1 -16.99 8.30 -4.15
CA ALA A 1 -16.46 7.62 -5.35
C ALA A 1 -14.95 7.44 -5.15
N GLY A 2 -14.46 6.20 -5.14
CA GLY A 2 -13.04 5.90 -4.85
C GLY A 2 -12.10 6.25 -6.00
N ASN A 3 -10.80 6.35 -5.68
CA ASN A 3 -9.69 6.58 -6.62
C ASN A 3 -9.74 5.67 -7.86
N ASN A 4 -10.12 4.40 -7.74
CA ASN A 4 -10.28 3.50 -8.90
C ASN A 4 -11.31 4.01 -9.91
N LYS A 5 -12.51 4.42 -9.44
CA LYS A 5 -13.56 4.94 -10.33
C LYS A 5 -13.12 6.24 -11.01
N TYR A 6 -12.35 7.06 -10.31
CA TYR A 6 -11.83 8.31 -10.85
C TYR A 6 -10.89 8.05 -12.04
N LEU A 7 -9.93 7.13 -11.89
CA LEU A 7 -9.04 6.70 -12.97
C LEU A 7 -9.80 6.05 -14.12
N VAL A 8 -10.63 5.04 -13.84
CA VAL A 8 -11.36 4.26 -14.86
C VAL A 8 -12.31 5.14 -15.68
N SER A 9 -12.85 6.22 -15.09
CA SER A 9 -13.70 7.17 -15.81
C SER A 9 -12.96 8.09 -16.80
N GLY A 10 -11.63 7.98 -16.91
CA GLY A 10 -10.81 8.85 -17.76
C GLY A 10 -10.65 10.28 -17.22
N LYS A 11 -11.04 10.52 -15.96
CA LYS A 11 -11.01 11.85 -15.34
C LYS A 11 -9.73 12.12 -14.54
N ALA A 12 -8.91 11.09 -14.29
CA ALA A 12 -7.65 11.20 -13.56
C ALA A 12 -6.47 10.81 -14.44
N SER A 13 -5.39 11.57 -14.36
CA SER A 13 -4.08 11.20 -14.92
C SER A 13 -3.18 10.48 -13.90
N LEU A 14 -3.47 10.65 -12.61
CA LEU A 14 -2.69 10.08 -11.51
C LEU A 14 -3.60 9.73 -10.33
N ILE A 15 -3.34 8.57 -9.73
CA ILE A 15 -3.87 8.20 -8.42
C ILE A 15 -2.76 7.59 -7.57
N MET A 16 -2.89 7.69 -6.25
CA MET A 16 -2.01 6.98 -5.30
C MET A 16 -2.75 5.72 -4.83
N ASN A 17 -2.36 4.56 -5.38
CA ASN A 17 -3.02 3.29 -5.08
C ASN A 17 -2.10 2.11 -5.48
N PRO A 18 -2.24 0.93 -4.85
CA PRO A 18 -1.81 -0.32 -5.46
C PRO A 18 -2.49 -0.56 -6.83
N PRO A 19 -2.06 -1.54 -7.63
CA PRO A 19 -2.54 -1.71 -9.01
C PRO A 19 -3.99 -2.22 -9.15
N SER A 20 -4.82 -2.13 -8.10
CA SER A 20 -6.24 -2.51 -8.19
C SER A 20 -7.02 -1.66 -9.18
N ALA A 21 -6.67 -0.39 -9.37
CA ALA A 21 -7.34 0.45 -10.36
C ALA A 21 -7.05 -0.04 -11.79
N TRP A 22 -5.81 -0.46 -12.04
CA TRP A 22 -5.43 -1.10 -13.29
C TRP A 22 -6.11 -2.46 -13.46
N ALA A 23 -6.20 -3.29 -12.42
CA ALA A 23 -6.89 -4.57 -12.49
C ALA A 23 -8.38 -4.41 -12.82
N VAL A 24 -9.05 -3.40 -12.23
CA VAL A 24 -10.43 -3.05 -12.57
C VAL A 24 -10.52 -2.52 -14.00
N ALA A 25 -9.62 -1.64 -14.41
CA ALA A 25 -9.57 -1.13 -15.79
C ALA A 25 -9.36 -2.26 -16.80
N LYS A 26 -8.45 -3.21 -16.54
CA LYS A 26 -8.18 -4.38 -17.40
C LYS A 26 -9.43 -5.21 -17.65
N ARG A 27 -10.34 -5.30 -16.66
CA ARG A 27 -11.61 -6.02 -16.77
C ARG A 27 -12.70 -5.18 -17.46
N ASP A 28 -12.87 -3.93 -17.04
CA ASP A 28 -14.07 -3.14 -17.34
C ASP A 28 -13.86 -2.03 -18.40
N ALA A 29 -12.61 -1.58 -18.58
CA ALA A 29 -12.23 -0.53 -19.53
C ALA A 29 -10.78 -0.74 -20.05
N PRO A 30 -10.51 -1.81 -20.83
CA PRO A 30 -9.15 -2.19 -21.26
C PRO A 30 -8.38 -1.06 -21.94
N GLN A 31 -9.06 -0.19 -22.69
CA GLN A 31 -8.48 1.00 -23.33
C GLN A 31 -7.88 2.01 -22.34
N VAL A 32 -8.36 2.03 -21.10
CA VAL A 32 -7.77 2.83 -20.01
C VAL A 32 -6.57 2.09 -19.42
N ALA A 33 -6.67 0.77 -19.24
CA ALA A 33 -5.57 -0.05 -18.72
C ALA A 33 -4.33 0.01 -19.63
N GLU A 34 -4.52 0.00 -20.95
CA GLU A 34 -3.47 0.15 -21.97
C GLU A 34 -2.62 1.42 -21.81
N GLN A 35 -3.14 2.44 -21.13
CA GLN A 35 -2.46 3.71 -20.89
C GLN A 35 -1.94 3.84 -19.44
N CYS A 36 -2.17 2.85 -18.59
CA CYS A 36 -1.76 2.87 -17.19
C CYS A 36 -0.35 2.32 -16.99
N TRP A 37 0.38 2.97 -16.09
CA TRP A 37 1.70 2.54 -15.64
C TRP A 37 1.85 2.76 -14.14
N THR A 38 2.44 1.78 -13.44
CA THR A 38 2.73 1.86 -12.01
C THR A 38 4.17 2.32 -11.79
N HIS A 39 4.35 3.34 -10.95
CA HIS A 39 5.66 3.92 -10.67
C HIS A 39 5.85 4.12 -9.16
N GLY A 40 7.11 4.15 -8.73
CA GLY A 40 7.46 4.54 -7.36
C GLY A 40 7.16 6.02 -7.08
N PHE A 41 7.07 6.37 -5.80
CA PHE A 41 6.81 7.75 -5.37
C PHE A 41 7.94 8.71 -5.80
N PRO A 42 7.67 10.01 -5.98
CA PRO A 42 8.72 11.00 -6.24
C PRO A 42 9.72 11.06 -5.07
N LYS A 43 10.98 11.40 -5.36
CA LYS A 43 12.02 11.60 -4.33
C LYS A 43 11.88 13.02 -3.75
N GLY A 44 11.69 13.11 -2.44
CA GLY A 44 11.74 14.36 -1.69
C GLY A 44 13.11 14.62 -1.06
N PRO A 45 13.29 15.77 -0.36
CA PRO A 45 14.56 16.15 0.27
C PRO A 45 15.11 15.14 1.27
N LYS A 46 14.24 14.34 1.90
CA LYS A 46 14.60 13.34 2.91
C LYS A 46 14.56 11.90 2.39
N GLY A 47 14.39 11.71 1.08
CA GLY A 47 14.37 10.39 0.45
C GLY A 47 13.10 10.11 -0.33
N ARG A 48 12.90 8.84 -0.68
CA ARG A 48 11.74 8.35 -1.41
C ARG A 48 11.08 7.26 -0.58
N PHE A 49 9.83 7.47 -0.19
CA PHE A 49 9.12 6.59 0.72
C PHE A 49 7.92 5.95 0.04
N ALA A 50 7.70 4.65 0.29
CA ALA A 50 6.54 3.91 -0.20
C ALA A 50 5.74 3.36 0.98
N PRO A 51 4.39 3.33 0.90
CA PRO A 51 3.56 2.77 1.95
C PRO A 51 3.79 1.26 2.06
N PHE A 52 3.87 0.76 3.28
CA PHE A 52 3.95 -0.67 3.58
C PHE A 52 2.87 -1.04 4.60
N LEU A 53 2.09 -2.07 4.26
CA LEU A 53 1.01 -2.57 5.10
C LEU A 53 1.23 -4.07 5.32
N PRO A 54 1.86 -4.48 6.44
CA PRO A 54 2.15 -5.88 6.68
C PRO A 54 0.87 -6.63 7.07
N TYR A 55 0.59 -7.72 6.38
CA TYR A 55 -0.41 -8.72 6.77
C TYR A 55 0.28 -9.94 7.36
N PHE A 56 -0.25 -10.45 8.46
CA PHE A 56 0.29 -11.61 9.16
C PHE A 56 -0.73 -12.75 9.19
N LEU A 57 -0.28 -13.95 8.88
CA LEU A 57 -1.03 -15.18 9.11
C LEU A 57 -0.70 -15.70 10.51
N THR A 58 -1.72 -15.87 11.35
CA THR A 58 -1.56 -16.34 12.72
C THR A 58 -2.58 -17.44 13.04
N THR A 59 -2.33 -18.20 14.11
CA THR A 59 -3.29 -19.15 14.67
C THR A 59 -3.55 -18.81 16.13
N TRP A 60 -4.80 -18.91 16.55
CA TRP A 60 -5.20 -18.70 17.94
C TRP A 60 -4.59 -19.76 18.88
N ASN A 61 -4.20 -19.32 20.07
CA ASN A 61 -3.69 -20.21 21.13
C ASN A 61 -4.75 -21.18 21.67
N PHE A 62 -6.04 -20.91 21.47
CA PHE A 62 -7.15 -21.79 21.85
C PHE A 62 -7.62 -22.69 20.70
N SER A 63 -7.05 -22.59 19.49
CA SER A 63 -7.42 -23.47 18.37
C SER A 63 -7.26 -24.94 18.75
N LYS A 64 -8.24 -25.77 18.41
CA LYS A 64 -8.19 -27.23 18.60
C LYS A 64 -7.23 -27.92 17.61
N ASN A 65 -6.94 -27.28 16.48
CA ASN A 65 -6.16 -27.85 15.36
C ASN A 65 -4.87 -27.05 15.09
N LYS A 66 -4.06 -26.77 16.13
CA LYS A 66 -2.87 -25.91 16.02
C LYS A 66 -1.83 -26.42 15.03
N GLU A 67 -1.54 -27.72 15.06
CA GLU A 67 -0.48 -28.29 14.22
C GLU A 67 -0.87 -28.26 12.74
N ALA A 68 -2.13 -28.52 12.41
CA ALA A 68 -2.64 -28.35 11.05
C ALA A 68 -2.59 -26.88 10.59
N ALA A 69 -2.98 -25.93 11.46
CA ALA A 69 -2.90 -24.50 11.14
C ALA A 69 -1.46 -24.04 10.90
N LYS A 70 -0.51 -24.44 11.75
CA LYS A 70 0.93 -24.16 11.56
C LYS A 70 1.46 -24.77 10.26
N SER A 71 1.06 -26.01 9.95
CA SER A 71 1.44 -26.69 8.70
C SER A 71 0.96 -25.91 7.48
N LEU A 72 -0.31 -25.46 7.49
CA LEU A 72 -0.86 -24.62 6.43
C LEU A 72 -0.12 -23.29 6.31
N ILE A 73 0.11 -22.58 7.42
CA ILE A 73 0.85 -21.30 7.42
C ILE A 73 2.25 -21.51 6.83
N ARG A 74 2.95 -22.58 7.23
CA ARG A 74 4.27 -22.93 6.67
C ARG A 74 4.20 -23.16 5.16
N HIS A 75 3.20 -23.89 4.69
CA HIS A 75 3.00 -24.15 3.26
C HIS A 75 2.77 -22.85 2.48
N LEU A 76 1.87 -21.99 2.96
CA LEU A 76 1.56 -20.71 2.32
C LEU A 76 2.75 -19.75 2.31
N SER A 77 3.67 -19.87 3.27
CA SER A 77 4.92 -19.09 3.33
C SER A 77 6.05 -19.62 2.44
N THR A 78 5.82 -20.66 1.63
CA THR A 78 6.81 -21.13 0.65
C THR A 78 6.86 -20.22 -0.57
N ALA A 79 8.02 -20.15 -1.24
CA ALA A 79 8.17 -19.35 -2.46
C ALA A 79 7.18 -19.77 -3.57
N SER A 80 6.95 -21.08 -3.75
CA SER A 80 6.03 -21.58 -4.78
C SER A 80 4.56 -21.28 -4.47
N ALA A 81 4.16 -21.28 -3.20
CA ALA A 81 2.82 -20.84 -2.80
C ALA A 81 2.68 -19.32 -2.99
N ALA A 82 3.68 -18.54 -2.58
CA ALA A 82 3.69 -17.10 -2.78
C ALA A 82 3.59 -16.73 -4.27
N GLU A 83 4.36 -17.37 -5.15
CA GLU A 83 4.31 -17.13 -6.60
C GLU A 83 2.91 -17.41 -7.18
N LYS A 84 2.27 -18.51 -6.76
CA LYS A 84 0.90 -18.83 -7.17
C LYS A 84 -0.11 -17.79 -6.69
N LEU A 85 0.02 -17.31 -5.46
CA LEU A 85 -0.86 -16.27 -4.90
C LEU A 85 -0.66 -14.92 -5.61
N VAL A 86 0.59 -14.55 -5.90
CA VAL A 86 0.93 -13.34 -6.67
C VAL A 86 0.33 -13.42 -8.08
N ALA A 87 0.49 -14.56 -8.78
CA ALA A 87 -0.13 -14.77 -10.08
C ALA A 87 -1.67 -14.71 -10.02
N ALA A 88 -2.27 -15.35 -9.01
CA ALA A 88 -3.73 -15.35 -8.83
C ALA A 88 -4.31 -13.95 -8.54
N SER A 89 -3.56 -13.08 -7.86
CA SER A 89 -3.94 -11.69 -7.61
C SER A 89 -3.62 -10.73 -8.77
N GLY A 90 -3.08 -11.24 -9.89
CA GLY A 90 -2.64 -10.42 -11.01
C GLY A 90 -1.51 -9.46 -10.64
N GLY A 91 -0.66 -9.83 -9.67
CA GLY A 91 0.44 -9.02 -9.18
C GLY A 91 0.04 -7.93 -8.18
N TYR A 92 -1.21 -7.92 -7.67
CA TYR A 92 -1.64 -6.97 -6.65
C TYR A 92 -0.95 -7.21 -5.30
N ASP A 93 -0.85 -8.46 -4.87
CA ASP A 93 -0.22 -8.78 -3.58
C ASP A 93 1.30 -8.79 -3.70
N LEU A 94 1.98 -8.13 -2.76
CA LEU A 94 3.44 -8.15 -2.63
C LEU A 94 3.84 -9.02 -1.44
N PRO A 95 4.66 -10.07 -1.64
CA PRO A 95 5.30 -10.77 -0.53
C PRO A 95 6.22 -9.82 0.26
N ALA A 96 6.28 -9.98 1.58
CA ALA A 96 7.08 -9.11 2.45
C ALA A 96 8.59 -9.37 2.40
N PHE A 97 9.04 -10.42 1.70
CA PHE A 97 10.45 -10.82 1.62
C PHE A 97 11.03 -10.44 0.27
N GLU A 98 12.17 -9.73 0.27
CA GLU A 98 12.84 -9.21 -0.94
C GLU A 98 13.08 -10.27 -2.02
N LYS A 99 13.45 -11.50 -1.64
CA LYS A 99 13.69 -12.58 -2.61
C LYS A 99 12.42 -13.08 -3.30
N LEU A 100 11.24 -12.74 -2.79
CA LEU A 100 9.94 -13.15 -3.33
C LEU A 100 9.28 -12.03 -4.14
N THR A 101 9.92 -10.87 -4.30
CA THR A 101 9.45 -9.78 -5.16
C THR A 101 10.09 -9.83 -6.56
N THR A 102 10.74 -10.95 -6.90
CA THR A 102 11.45 -11.19 -8.18
C THR A 102 10.68 -12.08 -9.15
N PHE A 103 9.46 -12.51 -8.80
CA PHE A 103 8.60 -13.30 -9.67
C PHE A 103 8.27 -12.57 -10.98
N LYS A 104 8.03 -13.35 -12.04
CA LYS A 104 7.83 -12.81 -13.38
C LYS A 104 6.52 -12.02 -13.53
N THR A 105 5.51 -12.28 -12.71
CA THR A 105 4.18 -11.67 -12.79
C THR A 105 4.23 -10.17 -13.07
N TRP A 106 5.00 -9.40 -12.29
CA TRP A 106 5.05 -7.94 -12.46
C TRP A 106 5.70 -7.46 -13.76
N ALA A 107 6.61 -8.25 -14.34
CA ALA A 107 7.24 -7.95 -15.63
C ALA A 107 6.36 -8.36 -16.83
N GLU A 108 5.46 -9.32 -16.63
CA GLU A 108 4.68 -9.94 -17.70
C GLU A 108 3.24 -9.46 -17.78
N GLU A 109 2.67 -9.01 -16.67
CA GLU A 109 1.32 -8.48 -16.62
C GLU A 109 1.13 -7.27 -17.54
N GLY A 110 -0.04 -7.21 -18.16
CA GLY A 110 -0.46 -6.17 -19.09
C GLY A 110 -1.97 -6.20 -19.32
N PRO A 111 -2.52 -5.22 -20.06
CA PRO A 111 -1.82 -4.23 -20.88
C PRO A 111 -1.43 -2.93 -20.12
N PRO A 112 -0.38 -2.20 -20.55
CA PRO A 112 0.72 -2.68 -21.39
C PRO A 112 1.58 -3.69 -20.61
N ARG A 113 2.29 -4.57 -21.31
CA ARG A 113 3.21 -5.54 -20.67
C ARG A 113 4.25 -4.78 -19.84
N GLY A 114 4.42 -5.19 -18.58
CA GLY A 114 5.35 -4.55 -17.64
C GLY A 114 4.77 -3.34 -16.91
N THR A 115 3.47 -3.06 -17.03
CA THR A 115 2.78 -1.97 -16.31
C THR A 115 2.97 -2.02 -14.79
N LEU A 116 3.22 -3.21 -14.23
CA LEU A 116 3.43 -3.43 -12.80
C LEU A 116 4.91 -3.53 -12.39
N TYR A 117 5.86 -3.45 -13.33
CA TYR A 117 7.26 -3.83 -13.10
C TYR A 117 7.92 -3.06 -11.94
N HIS A 118 7.60 -1.78 -11.79
CA HIS A 118 8.16 -0.95 -10.71
C HIS A 118 7.45 -1.09 -9.36
N TYR A 119 6.28 -1.74 -9.32
CA TYR A 119 5.51 -1.93 -8.10
C TYR A 119 6.26 -2.68 -6.99
N PRO A 120 6.93 -3.83 -7.26
CA PRO A 120 7.75 -4.53 -6.26
C PRO A 120 9.05 -3.82 -5.85
N ASN A 121 9.31 -2.59 -6.34
CA ASN A 121 10.54 -1.83 -6.07
C ASN A 121 11.84 -2.59 -6.45
N PRO A 122 11.98 -3.08 -7.70
CA PRO A 122 13.10 -3.95 -8.10
C PRO A 122 14.48 -3.26 -8.01
N TYR A 123 14.51 -1.93 -7.97
CA TYR A 123 15.74 -1.14 -7.84
C TYR A 123 16.08 -0.75 -6.40
N ASN A 124 15.29 -1.21 -5.43
CA ASN A 124 15.46 -0.91 -4.00
C ASN A 124 15.70 0.58 -3.71
N HIS A 125 14.98 1.46 -4.42
CA HIS A 125 15.17 2.92 -4.34
C HIS A 125 14.09 3.64 -3.52
N GLN A 126 13.23 2.87 -2.84
CA GLN A 126 12.17 3.32 -1.94
C GLN A 126 12.41 2.74 -0.54
N THR A 127 12.28 3.59 0.47
CA THR A 127 12.19 3.17 1.87
C THR A 127 10.73 2.85 2.21
N LEU A 128 10.46 1.62 2.62
CA LEU A 128 9.14 1.21 3.06
C LEU A 128 8.79 1.90 4.39
N SER A 129 7.57 2.45 4.48
CA SER A 129 7.09 3.17 5.64
C SER A 129 5.68 2.72 6.02
N ILE A 130 5.49 2.40 7.29
CA ILE A 130 4.18 2.12 7.88
C ILE A 130 3.62 3.44 8.39
N ALA A 131 2.35 3.73 8.10
CA ALA A 131 1.71 4.96 8.54
C ALA A 131 1.87 5.18 10.06
N ALA A 132 2.27 6.40 10.43
CA ALA A 132 2.55 6.83 11.80
C ALA A 132 3.70 6.12 12.55
N SER A 133 4.40 5.15 11.94
CA SER A 133 5.63 4.60 12.50
C SER A 133 6.74 5.68 12.52
N PRO A 134 7.58 5.77 13.57
CA PRO A 134 7.75 4.84 14.69
C PRO A 134 6.99 5.24 15.98
N ALA A 135 5.90 6.00 15.88
CA ALA A 135 5.14 6.39 17.06
C ALA A 135 4.66 5.16 17.86
N PRO A 136 4.53 5.26 19.20
CA PRO A 136 3.99 4.17 20.02
C PRO A 136 2.64 3.68 19.47
N PRO A 137 2.35 2.36 19.47
CA PRO A 137 1.16 1.81 18.83
C PRO A 137 -0.16 2.50 19.20
N LYS A 138 -0.31 2.89 20.48
CA LYS A 138 -1.49 3.61 20.98
C LYS A 138 -1.69 4.96 20.29
N VAL A 139 -0.61 5.70 20.08
CA VAL A 139 -0.63 7.01 19.39
C VAL A 139 -0.76 6.83 17.89
N ALA A 140 0.00 5.89 17.30
CA ALA A 140 -0.06 5.59 15.86
C ALA A 140 -1.49 5.19 15.42
N GLN A 141 -2.18 4.39 16.24
CA GLN A 141 -3.57 4.01 15.99
C GLN A 141 -4.48 5.24 15.98
N GLN A 142 -4.33 6.17 16.94
CA GLN A 142 -5.13 7.39 16.98
C GLN A 142 -4.87 8.27 15.74
N ILE A 143 -3.60 8.48 15.37
CA ILE A 143 -3.23 9.24 14.15
C ILE A 143 -3.92 8.65 12.91
N TYR A 144 -3.91 7.32 12.78
CA TYR A 144 -4.50 6.62 11.64
C TYR A 144 -6.03 6.71 11.65
N VAL A 145 -6.67 6.32 12.75
CA VAL A 145 -8.14 6.26 12.88
C VAL A 145 -8.76 7.65 12.80
N GLN A 146 -8.11 8.67 13.36
CA GLN A 146 -8.56 10.05 13.27
C GLN A 146 -8.22 10.71 11.93
N ALA A 147 -7.53 10.01 11.02
CA ALA A 147 -7.10 10.50 9.72
C ALA A 147 -6.36 11.85 9.82
N THR A 148 -5.52 12.02 10.84
CA THR A 148 -4.83 13.30 11.13
C THR A 148 -4.08 13.84 9.90
N PRO A 149 -3.28 13.05 9.15
CA PRO A 149 -2.60 13.55 7.95
C PRO A 149 -3.56 14.02 6.85
N THR A 150 -4.70 13.34 6.68
CA THR A 150 -5.72 13.75 5.70
C THR A 150 -6.39 15.06 6.11
N LYS A 151 -6.68 15.23 7.40
CA LYS A 151 -7.19 16.49 7.95
C LYS A 151 -6.17 17.61 7.78
N MET A 152 -4.87 17.37 8.01
CA MET A 152 -3.82 18.36 7.73
C MET A 152 -3.85 18.83 6.27
N ALA A 153 -3.90 17.90 5.32
CA ALA A 153 -3.99 18.23 3.90
C ALA A 153 -5.24 19.07 3.57
N LEU A 154 -6.40 18.73 4.17
CA LEU A 154 -7.64 19.49 3.98
C LEU A 154 -7.56 20.91 4.55
N ARG A 155 -7.00 21.07 5.75
CA ARG A 155 -6.83 22.38 6.41
C ARG A 155 -5.95 23.31 5.58
N TYR A 156 -4.79 22.81 5.16
CA TYR A 156 -3.89 23.55 4.28
C TYR A 156 -4.56 23.89 2.94
N PHE A 157 -5.27 22.93 2.32
CA PHE A 157 -6.01 23.17 1.08
C PHE A 157 -7.08 24.27 1.22
N LYS A 158 -7.67 24.43 2.40
CA LYS A 158 -8.64 25.50 2.70
C LYS A 158 -8.00 26.87 2.97
N GLY A 159 -6.67 26.97 2.93
CA GLY A 159 -5.94 28.21 3.10
C GLY A 159 -5.44 28.49 4.53
N GLU A 160 -5.51 27.52 5.43
CA GLU A 160 -4.81 27.63 6.72
C GLU A 160 -3.29 27.69 6.47
N LYS A 161 -2.57 28.51 7.26
CA LYS A 161 -1.12 28.57 7.17
C LYS A 161 -0.52 27.20 7.54
N MET A 162 0.63 26.88 6.98
CA MET A 162 1.31 25.62 7.27
C MET A 162 1.62 25.51 8.77
N GLU A 163 2.07 26.61 9.38
CA GLU A 163 2.41 26.70 10.80
C GLU A 163 1.21 26.38 11.69
N ASP A 164 0.04 26.94 11.36
CA ASP A 164 -1.20 26.70 12.11
C ASP A 164 -1.67 25.24 11.96
N THR A 165 -1.52 24.68 10.75
CA THR A 165 -1.86 23.27 10.46
C THR A 165 -0.96 22.32 11.26
N LEU A 166 0.33 22.62 11.34
CA LEU A 166 1.31 21.83 12.10
C LEU A 166 1.04 21.94 13.60
N ALA A 167 0.84 23.15 14.13
CA ALA A 167 0.54 23.37 15.54
C ALA A 167 -0.75 22.64 15.97
N TRP A 168 -1.78 22.63 15.11
CA TRP A 168 -2.98 21.83 15.35
C TRP A 168 -2.67 20.33 15.40
N ALA A 169 -1.91 19.81 14.43
CA ALA A 169 -1.57 18.38 14.38
C ALA A 169 -0.71 17.94 15.58
N GLU A 170 0.19 18.81 16.04
CA GLU A 170 0.95 18.62 17.29
C GLU A 170 0.01 18.51 18.49
N GLY A 171 -0.95 19.43 18.62
CA GLY A 171 -1.96 19.40 19.68
C GLY A 171 -2.83 18.14 19.67
N GLU A 172 -3.19 17.61 18.50
CA GLU A 172 -3.87 16.31 18.37
C GLU A 172 -2.99 15.17 18.90
N CYS A 173 -1.72 15.13 18.48
CA CYS A 173 -0.76 14.12 18.93
C CYS A 173 -0.54 14.18 20.46
N GLU A 174 -0.44 15.36 21.04
CA GLU A 174 -0.40 15.55 22.50
C GLU A 174 -1.66 15.05 23.19
N GLY A 175 -2.83 15.28 22.58
CA GLY A 175 -4.10 14.73 23.02
C GLY A 175 -4.09 13.20 23.08
N PHE A 176 -3.59 12.55 22.03
CA PHE A 176 -3.50 11.10 21.95
C PHE A 176 -2.57 10.49 22.99
N MET A 177 -1.56 11.22 23.46
CA MET A 177 -0.68 10.77 24.54
C MET A 177 -1.34 10.78 25.92
N ARG A 178 -2.42 11.57 26.12
CA ARG A 178 -3.14 11.69 27.40
C ARG A 178 -4.28 10.69 27.56
N SER A 179 -4.85 10.19 26.45
CA SER A 179 -5.84 9.10 26.42
C SER A 179 -5.16 7.76 26.61
#